data_AF-A0A8C2GXU6-F1
#
_entry.id   AF-A0A8C2GXU6-F1
#
_cell.length_a   1.000
_cell.length_b   1.000
_cell.length_c   1.000
_cell.angle_alpha   90.00
_cell.angle_beta   90.00
_cell.angle_gamma   90.00
#
_symmetry.space_group_name_H-M   'P 1'
#
loop_
_entity.id
_entity.type
_entity.pdbx_description
1 polymer ?
#
loop_
_entity_poly.entity_id
_entity_poly.type
_entity_poly.pdbx_seq_one_letter_code
_entity_poly.pdbx_strand_id
1 'polypeptide(L)'
;DDQLVLNRIISEKEGVKTQTHTFPLSSLKGFVSDASNLMILRILARQKSVTENMTFLSFDADTALSKSVYRALGSKKQMIGEELVDIFGIERTVSSSKDSSGTWHCYFLADGHLASRVQLGSTVIMKLQHLPFLLNGGLKTLTLYMEKDQTPVFEKKPLIWEEDMELYSKFLDRKEELKADYSSYIRQHPEIKALLGDFLQFLLLRKPQDVFSFASLHPLPLKVLQENPLKTLKTFHRNNKH
;
A
#
# COMPACT_ATOMS: atom_id res chain seq x y z
N ASP A 1 -22.23 0.38 -6.48
CA ASP A 1 -22.49 0.06 -5.07
C ASP A 1 -21.21 0.11 -4.28
N ASP A 2 -21.10 1.13 -3.44
CA ASP A 2 -19.90 1.50 -2.69
C ASP A 2 -19.68 0.55 -1.50
N GLN A 3 -18.83 -0.46 -1.69
CA GLN A 3 -18.52 -1.49 -0.70
C GLN A 3 -17.00 -1.69 -0.58
N LEU A 4 -16.52 -1.91 0.64
CA LEU A 4 -15.17 -2.39 0.88
C LEU A 4 -15.19 -3.92 0.84
N VAL A 5 -14.36 -4.50 -0.03
CA VAL A 5 -14.14 -5.93 -0.11
C VAL A 5 -12.77 -6.24 0.50
N LEU A 6 -12.76 -7.04 1.57
CA LEU A 6 -11.55 -7.47 2.27
C LEU A 6 -11.31 -8.95 2.01
N ASN A 7 -10.17 -9.25 1.41
CA ASN A 7 -9.72 -10.62 1.16
C ASN A 7 -8.64 -10.98 2.18
N ARG A 8 -8.94 -11.94 3.06
CA ARG A 8 -8.03 -12.51 4.03
C ARG A 8 -7.47 -13.82 3.48
N ILE A 9 -6.16 -13.87 3.29
CA ILE A 9 -5.44 -15.06 2.81
C ILE A 9 -4.62 -15.60 3.99
N ILE A 10 -4.92 -16.83 4.42
CA ILE A 10 -4.23 -17.53 5.50
C ILE A 10 -3.44 -18.67 4.88
N SER A 11 -2.12 -18.55 4.90
CA SER A 11 -1.20 -19.59 4.42
C SER A 11 -0.69 -20.41 5.61
N GLU A 12 -1.18 -21.64 5.73
CA GLU A 12 -0.72 -22.62 6.70
C GLU A 12 0.13 -23.70 5.99
N LYS A 13 0.89 -24.51 6.74
CA LYS A 13 1.71 -25.59 6.15
C LYS A 13 0.91 -26.59 5.30
N GLU A 14 -0.40 -26.69 5.53
CA GLU A 14 -1.32 -27.63 4.87
C GLU A 14 -2.13 -27.02 3.71
N GLY A 15 -1.99 -25.72 3.42
CA GLY A 15 -2.68 -25.06 2.30
C GLY A 15 -2.98 -23.58 2.50
N VAL A 16 -3.62 -22.99 1.49
CA VAL A 16 -4.03 -21.57 1.49
C VAL A 16 -5.55 -21.51 1.66
N LYS A 17 -6.01 -20.88 2.75
CA LYS A 17 -7.43 -20.56 2.98
C LYS A 17 -7.68 -19.09 2.62
N THR A 18 -8.69 -18.84 1.79
CA THR A 18 -9.11 -17.47 1.45
C THR A 18 -10.50 -17.20 2.02
N GLN A 19 -10.66 -16.09 2.72
CA GLN A 19 -11.93 -15.61 3.25
C GLN A 19 -12.19 -14.20 2.69
N THR A 20 -13.39 -13.96 2.20
CA THR A 20 -13.79 -12.66 1.68
C THR A 20 -14.89 -12.07 2.56
N HIS A 21 -14.66 -10.87 3.06
CA HIS A 21 -15.61 -10.09 3.83
C HIS A 21 -16.00 -8.83 3.08
N THR A 22 -17.28 -8.51 3.07
CA THR A 22 -17.79 -7.33 2.36
C THR A 22 -18.53 -6.43 3.33
N PHE A 23 -18.17 -5.14 3.31
CA PHE A 23 -18.73 -4.13 4.20
C PHE A 23 -19.29 -2.97 3.38
N PRO A 24 -20.55 -2.55 3.61
CA PRO A 24 -21.06 -1.31 3.05
C PRO A 24 -20.22 -0.11 3.53
N LEU A 25 -19.87 0.82 2.64
CA LEU A 25 -19.10 2.01 3.06
C LEU A 25 -19.82 2.85 4.14
N SER A 26 -21.15 2.80 4.19
CA SER A 26 -21.95 3.45 5.24
C SER A 26 -21.68 2.92 6.64
N SER A 27 -21.33 1.63 6.80
CA SER A 27 -21.00 1.03 8.11
C SER A 27 -19.58 1.32 8.57
N LEU A 28 -18.70 1.81 7.66
CA LEU A 28 -17.30 2.11 7.94
C LEU A 28 -17.05 3.56 8.37
N LYS A 29 -18.10 4.32 8.70
CA LYS A 29 -17.96 5.68 9.19
C LYS A 29 -17.15 5.70 10.49
N GLY A 30 -15.98 6.35 10.47
CA GLY A 30 -15.06 6.39 11.61
C GLY A 30 -14.18 5.15 11.75
N PHE A 31 -14.10 4.32 10.70
CA PHE A 31 -13.18 3.18 10.63
C PHE A 31 -11.72 3.64 10.58
N VAL A 32 -10.90 2.98 11.40
CA VAL A 32 -9.46 3.16 11.47
C VAL A 32 -8.80 1.82 11.13
N SER A 33 -8.10 1.79 9.99
CA SER A 33 -7.28 0.63 9.61
C SER A 33 -6.09 0.47 10.55
N ASP A 34 -5.50 -0.73 10.63
CA ASP A 34 -4.34 -0.96 11.49
C ASP A 34 -3.12 -0.09 11.12
N ALA A 35 -2.96 0.24 9.84
CA ALA A 35 -1.95 1.18 9.37
C ALA A 35 -2.18 2.61 9.89
N SER A 36 -3.43 3.09 9.80
CA SER A 36 -3.82 4.42 10.32
C SER A 36 -3.73 4.46 11.85
N ASN A 37 -4.12 3.37 12.51
CA ASN A 37 -4.00 3.20 13.95
C ASN A 37 -2.55 3.36 14.42
N LEU A 38 -1.58 2.80 13.71
CA LEU A 38 -0.17 2.99 14.06
C LEU A 38 0.19 4.47 14.06
N MET A 39 -0.22 5.24 13.04
CA MET A 39 0.06 6.67 12.97
C MET A 39 -0.61 7.45 14.10
N ILE A 40 -1.86 7.14 14.42
CA ILE A 40 -2.58 7.74 15.56
C ILE A 40 -1.82 7.48 16.86
N LEU A 41 -1.41 6.23 17.13
CA LEU A 41 -0.65 5.89 18.33
C LEU A 41 0.66 6.68 18.43
N ARG A 42 1.37 6.90 17.31
CA ARG A 42 2.59 7.71 17.29
C ARG A 42 2.32 9.17 17.67
N ILE A 43 1.24 9.76 17.13
CA ILE A 43 0.85 11.14 17.44
C ILE A 43 0.49 11.28 18.93
N LEU A 44 -0.36 10.37 19.43
CA LEU A 44 -0.77 10.36 20.85
C LEU A 44 0.43 10.19 21.78
N ALA A 45 1.37 9.33 21.42
CA ALA A 45 2.58 9.12 22.21
C ALA A 45 3.49 10.34 22.25
N ARG A 46 3.68 11.02 21.11
CA ARG A 46 4.47 12.27 21.04
C ARG A 46 3.84 13.38 21.88
N GLN A 47 2.51 13.46 21.87
CA GLN A 47 1.76 14.42 22.68
C GLN A 47 1.63 14.01 24.15
N LYS A 48 2.00 12.76 24.48
CA LYS A 48 1.79 12.13 25.80
C LYS A 48 0.35 12.32 26.32
N SER A 49 -0.61 12.31 25.40
CA SER A 49 -2.00 12.62 25.68
C SER A 49 -2.88 11.59 24.99
N VAL A 50 -3.70 10.90 25.78
CA VAL A 50 -4.75 10.00 25.29
C VAL A 50 -6.03 10.44 25.99
N THR A 51 -7.00 10.91 25.22
CA THR A 51 -8.28 11.37 25.77
C THR A 51 -9.03 10.22 26.43
N GLU A 52 -9.71 10.50 27.54
CA GLU A 52 -10.59 9.52 28.17
C GLU A 52 -11.68 9.05 27.18
N ASN A 53 -11.96 7.75 27.17
CA ASN A 53 -12.95 7.12 26.28
C ASN A 53 -12.67 7.29 24.78
N MET A 54 -11.40 7.48 24.39
CA MET A 54 -11.01 7.48 22.98
C MET A 54 -11.31 6.12 22.35
N THR A 55 -12.24 6.10 21.38
CA THR A 55 -12.70 4.89 20.71
C THR A 55 -12.80 5.07 19.20
N PHE A 56 -12.41 4.03 18.47
CA PHE A 56 -12.52 3.99 17.01
C PHE A 56 -13.11 2.67 16.55
N LEU A 57 -13.73 2.69 15.38
CA LEU A 57 -14.18 1.50 14.69
C LEU A 57 -12.95 0.82 14.04
N SER A 58 -12.80 -0.49 14.20
CA SER A 58 -11.68 -1.25 13.66
C SER A 58 -12.10 -2.68 13.31
N PHE A 59 -11.16 -3.48 12.83
CA PHE A 59 -11.35 -4.93 12.76
C PHE A 59 -10.79 -5.63 14.01
N ASP A 60 -11.41 -6.75 14.38
CA ASP A 60 -10.84 -7.71 15.33
C ASP A 60 -9.95 -8.76 14.62
N ALA A 61 -9.50 -9.77 15.36
CA ALA A 61 -8.64 -10.84 14.84
C ALA A 61 -9.32 -11.71 13.77
N ASP A 62 -10.66 -11.71 13.73
CA ASP A 62 -11.48 -12.43 12.76
C ASP A 62 -11.93 -11.55 11.59
N THR A 63 -11.37 -10.35 11.48
CA THR A 63 -11.76 -9.34 10.48
C THR A 63 -13.23 -8.91 10.60
N ALA A 64 -13.83 -9.11 11.78
CA ALA A 64 -15.17 -8.62 12.08
C ALA A 64 -15.09 -7.15 12.54
N LEU A 65 -16.12 -6.38 12.20
CA LEU A 65 -16.19 -4.98 12.59
C LEU A 65 -16.41 -4.85 14.10
N SER A 66 -15.55 -4.09 14.77
CA SER A 66 -15.51 -3.98 16.22
C SER A 66 -15.01 -2.61 16.69
N LYS A 67 -14.93 -2.41 18.01
CA LYS A 67 -14.44 -1.18 18.64
C LYS A 67 -13.06 -1.38 19.23
N SER A 68 -12.18 -0.42 18.95
CA SER A 68 -10.89 -0.23 19.62
C SER A 68 -11.03 0.86 20.68
N VAL A 69 -10.59 0.58 21.91
CA VAL A 69 -10.53 1.53 23.03
C VAL A 69 -9.07 1.80 23.38
N TYR A 70 -8.73 3.05 23.69
CA TYR A 70 -7.36 3.48 23.97
C TYR A 70 -7.25 4.07 25.37
N ARG A 71 -6.18 3.75 26.08
CA ARG A 71 -5.88 4.28 27.42
C ARG A 71 -4.40 4.60 27.56
N ALA A 72 -4.08 5.69 28.27
CA ALA A 72 -2.70 5.98 28.61
C ALA A 72 -2.22 5.03 29.72
N LEU A 73 -1.03 4.44 29.53
CA LEU A 73 -0.31 3.69 30.57
C LEU A 73 0.71 4.57 31.31
N GLY A 74 0.96 5.77 30.79
CA GLY A 74 1.92 6.73 31.36
C GLY A 74 3.35 6.52 30.87
N SER A 75 4.26 7.31 31.44
CA SER A 75 5.69 7.23 31.14
C SER A 75 6.41 6.25 32.06
N LYS A 76 7.36 5.50 31.50
CA LYS A 76 8.29 4.66 32.25
C LYS A 76 9.67 4.68 31.59
N LYS A 77 10.70 4.20 32.30
CA LYS A 77 12.04 4.01 31.73
C LYS A 77 12.22 2.59 31.21
N GLN A 78 12.93 2.43 30.11
CA GLN A 78 13.28 1.13 29.54
C GLN A 78 14.71 1.16 29.00
N MET A 79 15.45 0.07 29.24
CA MET A 79 16.74 -0.17 28.60
C MET A 79 16.55 -0.56 27.14
N ILE A 80 17.21 0.14 26.22
CA ILE A 80 17.28 -0.16 24.79
C ILE A 80 18.76 -0.17 24.39
N GLY A 81 19.28 -1.35 24.08
CA GLY A 81 20.73 -1.56 24.02
C GLY A 81 21.36 -1.27 25.38
N GLU A 82 22.27 -0.28 25.42
CA GLU A 82 22.96 0.16 26.63
C GLU A 82 22.37 1.45 27.22
N GLU A 83 21.34 2.04 26.58
CA GLU A 83 20.77 3.32 26.98
C GLU A 83 19.46 3.17 27.75
N LEU A 84 19.30 3.95 28.82
CA LEU A 84 18.06 4.06 29.59
C LEU A 84 17.24 5.24 29.06
N VAL A 85 16.12 4.95 28.39
CA VAL A 85 15.28 5.97 27.75
C VAL A 85 13.88 6.03 28.34
N ASP A 86 13.32 7.24 28.36
CA ASP A 86 11.91 7.47 28.72
C ASP A 86 11.00 7.07 27.55
N ILE A 87 10.01 6.24 27.85
CA ILE A 87 8.99 5.76 26.91
C ILE A 87 7.60 6.08 27.43
N PHE A 88 6.66 6.30 26.51
CA PHE A 88 5.24 6.51 26.84
C PHE A 88 4.41 5.33 26.36
N GLY A 89 3.62 4.76 27.26
CA GLY A 89 2.79 3.59 27.00
C GLY A 89 1.35 3.94 26.65
N ILE A 90 0.80 3.24 25.66
CA ILE A 90 -0.60 3.28 25.27
C ILE A 90 -1.14 1.85 25.25
N GLU A 91 -2.24 1.63 25.94
CA GLU A 91 -3.04 0.41 25.85
C GLU A 91 -4.09 0.57 24.75
N ARG A 92 -4.19 -0.44 23.88
CA ARG A 92 -5.29 -0.60 22.92
C ARG A 92 -6.00 -1.91 23.23
N THR A 93 -7.31 -1.85 23.45
CA THR A 93 -8.17 -3.03 23.58
C THR A 93 -9.14 -3.08 22.43
N VAL A 94 -9.17 -4.20 21.71
CA VAL A 94 -10.14 -4.46 20.64
C VAL A 94 -11.14 -5.48 21.15
N SER A 95 -12.42 -5.09 21.22
CA SER A 95 -13.48 -6.05 21.57
C SER A 95 -13.59 -7.14 20.51
N SER A 96 -13.96 -8.35 20.91
CA SER A 96 -14.38 -9.40 19.98
C SER A 96 -15.78 -9.83 20.36
N SER A 97 -16.62 -10.15 19.38
CA SER A 97 -17.94 -10.71 19.61
C SER A 97 -17.92 -12.22 19.90
N LYS A 98 -16.82 -12.91 19.55
CA LYS A 98 -16.70 -14.37 19.61
C LYS A 98 -15.67 -14.85 20.64
N ASP A 99 -14.64 -14.04 20.89
CA ASP A 99 -13.52 -14.36 21.76
C ASP A 99 -13.33 -13.31 22.87
N SER A 100 -12.39 -13.59 23.78
CA SER A 100 -11.85 -12.58 24.69
C SER A 100 -11.25 -11.42 23.90
N SER A 101 -11.55 -10.18 24.30
CA SER A 101 -10.98 -8.98 23.70
C SER A 101 -9.45 -9.04 23.65
N GLY A 102 -8.86 -8.72 22.50
CA GLY A 102 -7.41 -8.58 22.38
C GLY A 102 -6.95 -7.27 23.00
N THR A 103 -5.93 -7.32 23.86
CA THR A 103 -5.32 -6.11 24.44
C THR A 103 -3.83 -6.06 24.14
N TRP A 104 -3.36 -4.89 23.69
CA TRP A 104 -1.95 -4.61 23.40
C TRP A 104 -1.45 -3.43 24.20
N HIS A 105 -0.25 -3.55 24.75
CA HIS A 105 0.50 -2.42 25.29
C HIS A 105 1.60 -2.07 24.30
N CYS A 106 1.55 -0.84 23.78
CA CYS A 106 2.55 -0.30 22.89
C CYS A 106 3.29 0.82 23.62
N TYR A 107 4.60 0.79 23.61
CA TYR A 107 5.45 1.82 24.20
C TYR A 107 6.27 2.51 23.13
N PHE A 108 6.31 3.83 23.20
CA PHE A 108 6.91 4.67 22.19
C PHE A 108 8.00 5.58 22.77
N LEU A 109 9.01 5.87 21.97
CA LEU A 109 10.01 6.89 22.21
C LEU A 109 9.40 8.30 22.09
N ALA A 110 10.12 9.33 22.57
CA ALA A 110 9.67 10.72 22.54
C ALA A 110 9.41 11.26 21.11
N ASP A 111 10.09 10.70 20.10
CA ASP A 111 9.90 11.03 18.69
C ASP A 111 8.74 10.25 18.02
N GLY A 112 8.06 9.39 18.78
CA GLY A 112 6.94 8.58 18.31
C GLY A 112 7.36 7.29 17.60
N HIS A 113 8.60 6.84 17.68
CA HIS A 113 8.95 5.48 17.24
C HIS A 113 8.54 4.42 18.26
N LEU A 114 8.17 3.23 17.79
CA LEU A 114 7.77 2.12 18.66
C LEU A 114 9.00 1.48 19.32
N ALA A 115 9.06 1.51 20.64
CA ALA A 115 10.12 0.91 21.45
C ALA A 115 9.79 -0.54 21.87
N SER A 116 8.52 -0.81 22.20
CA SER A 116 8.09 -2.18 22.48
C SER A 116 6.59 -2.37 22.27
N ARG A 117 6.19 -3.61 21.99
CA ARG A 117 4.79 -4.03 21.88
C ARG A 117 4.62 -5.41 22.51
N VAL A 118 3.61 -5.54 23.34
CA VAL A 118 3.19 -6.81 23.95
C VAL A 118 1.69 -6.99 23.76
N GLN A 119 1.27 -8.23 23.53
CA GLN A 119 -0.13 -8.63 23.59
C GLN A 119 -0.38 -9.29 24.94
N LEU A 120 -1.38 -8.81 25.70
CA LEU A 120 -1.75 -9.43 26.97
C LEU A 120 -2.21 -10.87 26.72
N GLY A 121 -1.68 -11.81 27.49
CA GLY A 121 -1.90 -13.25 27.30
C GLY A 121 -0.90 -13.95 26.36
N SER A 122 -0.06 -13.21 25.65
CA SER A 122 1.03 -13.78 24.86
C SER A 122 2.36 -13.74 25.62
N THR A 123 3.20 -14.75 25.42
CA THR A 123 4.58 -14.78 25.93
C THR A 123 5.56 -13.99 25.05
N VAL A 124 5.12 -13.57 23.86
CA VAL A 124 5.96 -12.90 22.88
C VAL A 124 5.93 -11.39 23.11
N ILE A 125 7.11 -10.78 23.18
CA ILE A 125 7.29 -9.33 23.26
C ILE A 125 8.16 -8.88 22.10
N MET A 126 7.66 -7.92 21.32
CA MET A 126 8.45 -7.22 20.34
C MET A 126 9.15 -6.05 21.04
N LYS A 127 10.47 -5.96 20.93
CA LYS A 127 11.28 -4.88 21.53
C LYS A 127 12.29 -4.35 20.53
N LEU A 128 12.51 -3.04 20.58
CA LEU A 128 13.59 -2.38 19.88
C LEU A 128 14.93 -2.81 20.50
N GLN A 129 15.86 -3.30 19.68
CA GLN A 129 17.16 -3.80 20.15
C GLN A 129 18.19 -2.68 20.31
N HIS A 130 18.20 -1.73 19.38
CA HIS A 130 19.13 -0.61 19.35
C HIS A 130 18.37 0.67 19.03
N LEU A 131 18.82 1.79 19.59
CA LEU A 131 18.27 3.09 19.23
C LEU A 131 18.64 3.43 17.79
N PRO A 132 17.69 3.96 16.99
CA PRO A 132 18.01 4.47 15.67
C PRO A 132 19.05 5.61 15.81
N PHE A 133 19.98 5.70 14.86
CA PHE A 133 21.15 6.60 14.89
C PHE A 133 20.83 8.07 15.21
N LEU A 134 19.59 8.52 14.97
CA LEU A 134 19.11 9.86 15.31
C LEU A 134 19.03 10.14 16.84
N LEU A 135 19.05 9.11 17.68
CA LEU A 135 19.11 9.22 19.14
C LEU A 135 20.52 9.00 19.73
N ASN A 136 21.43 8.36 19.00
CA ASN A 136 22.78 8.01 19.46
C ASN A 136 23.71 9.23 19.71
N GLY A 137 23.23 10.45 19.43
CA GLY A 137 23.91 11.71 19.72
C GLY A 137 23.17 12.46 20.82
N GLY A 138 23.47 12.11 22.07
CA GLY A 138 22.74 12.54 23.26
C GLY A 138 22.52 14.05 23.42
N LEU A 139 21.42 14.40 24.10
CA LEU A 139 21.05 15.72 24.64
C LEU A 139 20.99 16.92 23.67
N LYS A 140 21.69 16.90 22.53
CA LYS A 140 21.72 17.98 21.53
C LYS A 140 20.54 17.94 20.57
N THR A 141 20.01 16.75 20.28
CA THR A 141 18.91 16.63 19.30
C THR A 141 17.53 16.90 19.91
N LEU A 142 17.34 16.65 21.23
CA LEU A 142 16.11 17.03 21.92
C LEU A 142 15.91 18.56 21.92
N THR A 143 16.99 19.34 21.96
CA THR A 143 16.97 20.79 21.74
C THR A 143 16.71 21.14 20.27
N LEU A 144 17.21 20.33 19.32
CA LEU A 144 17.02 20.55 17.88
C LEU A 144 15.58 20.32 17.40
N TYR A 145 14.83 19.38 18.00
CA TYR A 145 13.41 19.18 17.66
C TYR A 145 12.49 20.25 18.24
N MET A 146 12.95 21.01 19.23
CA MET A 146 12.23 22.17 19.78
C MET A 146 12.58 23.47 19.03
N GLU A 147 13.74 23.52 18.37
CA GLU A 147 14.19 24.69 17.60
C GLU A 147 14.26 24.39 16.09
N LYS A 148 13.16 24.71 15.42
CA LYS A 148 12.97 24.85 13.96
C LYS A 148 12.93 23.57 13.13
N ASP A 149 11.93 23.60 12.24
CA ASP A 149 11.71 22.77 11.06
C ASP A 149 12.93 22.69 10.12
N GLN A 150 14.00 22.02 10.53
CA GLN A 150 15.01 21.55 9.59
C GLN A 150 14.53 20.21 9.07
N THR A 151 13.72 20.26 8.01
CA THR A 151 13.42 19.06 7.21
C THR A 151 14.74 18.39 6.87
N PRO A 152 14.97 17.13 7.29
CA PRO A 152 16.19 16.43 6.94
C PRO A 152 16.35 16.44 5.43
N VAL A 153 17.47 16.99 4.95
CA VAL A 153 17.81 16.95 3.52
C VAL A 153 18.22 15.50 3.23
N PHE A 154 17.24 14.67 2.91
CA PHE A 154 17.52 13.33 2.40
C PHE A 154 18.14 13.48 1.01
N GLU A 155 19.33 12.93 0.84
CA GLU A 155 19.88 12.74 -0.50
C GLU A 155 18.86 11.95 -1.32
N LYS A 156 18.50 12.47 -2.50
CA LYS A 156 17.59 11.78 -3.41
C LYS A 156 18.26 10.50 -3.88
N LYS A 157 17.93 9.38 -3.24
CA LYS A 157 18.31 8.07 -3.75
C LYS A 157 17.75 7.89 -5.16
N PRO A 158 18.51 7.27 -6.08
CA PRO A 158 17.98 6.94 -7.40
C PRO A 158 16.75 6.03 -7.23
N LEU A 159 15.68 6.33 -7.96
CA LEU A 159 14.44 5.56 -7.93
C LEU A 159 14.63 4.25 -8.71
N ILE A 160 14.97 3.18 -8.00
CA ILE A 160 14.97 1.82 -8.53
C ILE A 160 13.58 1.24 -8.26
N TRP A 161 12.65 1.49 -9.17
CA TRP A 161 11.24 1.14 -8.99
C TRP A 161 11.02 -0.39 -8.94
N GLU A 162 11.94 -1.17 -9.51
CA GLU A 162 11.92 -2.63 -9.48
C GLU A 162 12.15 -3.22 -8.09
N GLU A 163 12.85 -2.49 -7.20
CA GLU A 163 13.13 -2.92 -5.82
C GLU A 163 12.11 -2.40 -4.82
N ASP A 164 11.39 -1.33 -5.17
CA ASP A 164 10.33 -0.78 -4.35
C ASP A 164 9.04 -1.59 -4.53
N MET A 165 8.64 -2.29 -3.46
CA MET A 165 7.48 -3.18 -3.47
C MET A 165 6.17 -2.47 -3.87
N GLU A 166 5.98 -1.21 -3.48
CA GLU A 166 4.77 -0.45 -3.79
C GLU A 166 4.76 -0.05 -5.28
N LEU A 167 5.88 0.47 -5.79
CA LEU A 167 6.01 0.85 -7.20
C LEU A 167 5.95 -0.34 -8.14
N TYR A 168 6.57 -1.46 -7.75
CA TYR A 168 6.49 -2.70 -8.50
C TYR A 168 5.05 -3.22 -8.57
N SER A 169 4.30 -3.17 -7.46
CA SER A 169 2.87 -3.52 -7.45
C SER A 169 2.07 -2.65 -8.43
N LYS A 170 2.24 -1.32 -8.36
CA LYS A 170 1.56 -0.37 -9.26
C LYS A 170 1.89 -0.64 -10.72
N PHE A 171 3.14 -0.97 -11.02
CA PHE A 171 3.57 -1.31 -12.38
C PHE A 171 2.87 -2.57 -12.89
N LEU A 172 2.78 -3.62 -12.08
CA LEU A 172 2.11 -4.87 -12.45
C LEU A 172 0.62 -4.64 -12.73
N ASP A 173 -0.07 -3.92 -11.86
CA ASP A 173 -1.49 -3.60 -12.04
C ASP A 173 -1.72 -2.84 -13.35
N ARG A 174 -0.93 -1.79 -13.59
CA ARG A 174 -1.04 -0.98 -14.82
C ARG A 174 -0.68 -1.78 -16.08
N LYS A 175 0.29 -2.70 -15.99
CA LYS A 175 0.69 -3.58 -17.09
C LYS A 175 -0.42 -4.58 -17.42
N GLU A 176 -1.11 -5.12 -16.43
CA GLU A 176 -2.23 -6.03 -16.63
C GLU A 176 -3.43 -5.32 -17.24
N GLU A 177 -3.78 -4.13 -16.74
CA GLU A 177 -4.82 -3.27 -17.29
C GLU A 177 -4.57 -2.98 -18.79
N LEU A 178 -3.36 -2.52 -19.13
CA LEU A 178 -2.99 -2.23 -20.52
C LEU A 178 -3.04 -3.48 -21.42
N LYS A 179 -2.67 -4.65 -20.91
CA LYS A 179 -2.77 -5.91 -21.66
C LYS A 179 -4.22 -6.30 -21.91
N ALA A 180 -5.09 -6.10 -20.94
CA ALA A 180 -6.52 -6.39 -21.06
C ALA A 180 -7.19 -5.45 -22.08
N ASP A 181 -6.85 -4.16 -22.02
CA ASP A 181 -7.31 -3.15 -22.99
C ASP A 181 -6.86 -3.48 -24.41
N TYR A 182 -5.57 -3.77 -24.60
CA TYR A 182 -5.03 -4.15 -25.90
C TYR A 182 -5.70 -5.41 -26.45
N SER A 183 -5.88 -6.43 -25.61
CA SER A 183 -6.55 -7.66 -25.99
C SER A 183 -8.00 -7.42 -26.39
N SER A 184 -8.69 -6.51 -25.71
CA SER A 184 -10.07 -6.11 -26.03
C SER A 184 -10.13 -5.33 -27.35
N TYR A 185 -9.21 -4.39 -27.58
CA TYR A 185 -9.10 -3.65 -28.84
C TYR A 185 -8.90 -4.58 -30.04
N ILE A 186 -7.95 -5.52 -29.97
CA ILE A 186 -7.69 -6.49 -31.04
C ILE A 186 -8.86 -7.46 -31.27
N ARG A 187 -9.67 -7.74 -30.24
CA ARG A 187 -10.91 -8.54 -30.39
C ARG A 187 -12.01 -7.75 -31.09
N GLN A 188 -12.14 -6.46 -30.78
CA GLN A 188 -13.14 -5.57 -31.40
C GLN A 188 -12.82 -5.25 -32.86
N HIS A 189 -11.54 -5.31 -33.25
CA HIS A 189 -11.04 -4.97 -34.57
C HIS A 189 -10.42 -6.18 -35.30
N PRO A 190 -11.23 -7.16 -35.76
CA PRO A 190 -10.73 -8.34 -36.48
C PRO A 190 -9.98 -7.99 -37.77
N GLU A 191 -10.25 -6.84 -38.38
CA GLU A 191 -9.55 -6.30 -39.54
C GLU A 191 -8.04 -6.14 -39.30
N ILE A 192 -7.61 -5.87 -38.05
CA ILE A 192 -6.19 -5.76 -37.71
C ILE A 192 -5.50 -7.13 -37.85
N LYS A 193 -6.16 -8.21 -37.42
CA LYS A 193 -5.62 -9.57 -37.56
C LYS A 193 -5.55 -9.99 -39.03
N ALA A 194 -6.57 -9.65 -39.82
CA ALA A 194 -6.58 -9.91 -41.26
C ALA A 194 -5.43 -9.17 -41.96
N LEU A 195 -5.27 -7.87 -41.66
CA LEU A 195 -4.19 -7.03 -42.18
C LEU A 195 -2.80 -7.59 -41.86
N LEU A 196 -2.59 -8.01 -40.60
CA LEU A 196 -1.32 -8.60 -40.16
C LEU A 196 -1.07 -9.96 -40.85
N GLY A 197 -2.13 -10.74 -41.05
CA GLY A 197 -2.09 -12.02 -41.77
C GLY A 197 -1.68 -11.85 -43.23
N ASP A 198 -2.31 -10.92 -43.95
CA ASP A 198 -1.97 -10.59 -45.34
C ASP A 198 -0.52 -10.12 -45.44
N PHE A 199 -0.07 -9.26 -44.52
CA PHE A 199 1.32 -8.81 -44.47
C PHE A 199 2.31 -9.96 -44.27
N LEU A 200 2.00 -10.86 -43.32
CA LEU A 200 2.83 -12.03 -43.06
C LEU A 200 2.88 -12.95 -44.30
N GLN A 201 1.76 -13.10 -45.00
CA GLN A 201 1.70 -13.86 -46.25
C GLN A 201 2.58 -13.22 -47.34
N PHE A 202 2.58 -11.88 -47.47
CA PHE A 202 3.47 -11.18 -48.39
C PHE A 202 4.95 -11.40 -48.06
N LEU A 203 5.32 -11.37 -46.77
CA LEU A 203 6.69 -11.64 -46.33
C LEU A 203 7.12 -13.08 -46.65
N LEU A 204 6.24 -14.05 -46.42
CA LEU A 204 6.53 -15.46 -46.67
C LEU A 204 6.65 -15.79 -48.16
N LEU A 205 5.89 -15.11 -49.02
CA LEU A 205 5.95 -15.27 -50.47
C LEU A 205 7.17 -14.59 -51.09
N ARG A 206 7.46 -13.35 -50.69
CA ARG A 206 8.54 -12.53 -51.29
C ARG A 206 9.90 -12.80 -50.67
N LYS A 207 9.96 -13.27 -49.42
CA LYS A 207 11.17 -13.48 -48.61
C LYS A 207 12.23 -12.39 -48.81
N PRO A 208 11.87 -11.11 -48.60
CA PRO A 208 12.80 -10.01 -48.79
C PRO A 208 13.97 -10.13 -47.79
N GLN A 209 15.16 -9.71 -48.22
CA GLN A 209 16.35 -9.69 -47.35
C GLN A 209 16.24 -8.63 -46.25
N ASP A 210 15.50 -7.55 -46.50
CA ASP A 210 15.18 -6.51 -45.52
C ASP A 210 13.66 -6.34 -45.39
N VAL A 211 13.14 -6.79 -44.25
CA VAL A 211 11.71 -6.76 -43.91
C VAL A 211 11.22 -5.34 -43.65
N PHE A 212 12.04 -4.47 -43.06
CA PHE A 212 11.62 -3.11 -42.69
C PHE A 212 11.53 -2.20 -43.92
N SER A 213 12.51 -2.27 -44.82
CA SER A 213 12.44 -1.58 -46.11
C SER A 213 11.28 -2.10 -46.97
N PHE A 214 10.99 -3.41 -46.91
CA PHE A 214 9.83 -3.97 -47.60
C PHE A 214 8.50 -3.42 -47.06
N ALA A 215 8.37 -3.34 -45.73
CA ALA A 215 7.16 -2.82 -45.06
C ALA A 215 6.89 -1.35 -45.39
N SER A 216 7.93 -0.52 -45.55
CA SER A 216 7.78 0.89 -45.88
C SER A 216 7.40 1.11 -47.36
N LEU A 217 7.90 0.28 -48.27
CA LEU A 217 7.65 0.37 -49.72
C LEU A 217 6.32 -0.28 -50.15
N HIS A 218 5.80 -1.22 -49.36
CA HIS A 218 4.50 -1.86 -49.61
C HIS A 218 3.54 -1.63 -48.43
N PRO A 219 3.00 -0.41 -48.25
CA PRO A 219 1.91 -0.18 -47.32
C PRO A 219 0.74 -1.06 -47.72
N LEU A 220 0.23 -1.86 -46.77
CA LEU A 220 -0.93 -2.72 -47.01
C LEU A 220 -2.11 -1.86 -47.52
N PRO A 221 -2.96 -2.39 -48.43
CA PRO A 221 -4.12 -1.67 -48.89
C PRO A 221 -5.12 -1.50 -47.73
N LEU A 222 -5.05 -0.34 -47.07
CA LEU A 222 -5.99 0.13 -46.06
C LEU A 222 -7.34 0.45 -46.72
N LYS A 223 -8.05 -0.55 -47.25
CA LYS A 223 -9.37 -0.34 -47.86
C LYS A 223 -10.54 -0.35 -46.86
N VAL A 224 -10.29 -0.57 -45.56
CA VAL A 224 -11.38 -0.80 -44.57
C VAL A 224 -11.44 0.26 -43.45
N LEU A 225 -10.48 1.18 -43.33
CA LEU A 225 -10.47 2.21 -42.28
C LEU A 225 -10.92 3.61 -42.76
N GLN A 226 -11.57 3.73 -43.93
CA GLN A 226 -12.05 5.02 -44.43
C GLN A 226 -13.32 5.55 -43.72
N GLU A 227 -13.92 4.80 -42.80
CA GLU A 227 -14.96 5.34 -41.91
C GLU A 227 -14.39 5.64 -40.50
N ASN A 228 -13.83 6.84 -40.37
CA ASN A 228 -13.54 7.57 -39.12
C ASN A 228 -12.74 6.88 -37.97
N PRO A 229 -11.43 6.61 -38.12
CA PRO A 229 -10.56 6.23 -36.98
C PRO A 229 -10.11 7.44 -36.13
N LEU A 230 -10.20 8.67 -36.66
CA LEU A 230 -9.59 9.86 -36.07
C LEU A 230 -10.45 10.56 -35.00
N LYS A 231 -11.72 10.16 -34.82
CA LYS A 231 -12.57 10.68 -33.74
C LYS A 231 -12.31 9.97 -32.41
N THR A 232 -11.96 8.69 -32.43
CA THR A 232 -11.82 7.85 -31.22
C THR A 232 -10.51 8.10 -30.47
N LEU A 233 -9.43 8.45 -31.17
CA LEU A 233 -8.13 8.79 -30.55
C LEU A 233 -8.11 10.16 -29.87
N LYS A 234 -8.88 11.14 -30.37
CA LYS A 234 -8.95 12.48 -29.74
C LYS A 234 -9.79 12.51 -28.46
N THR A 235 -10.77 11.60 -28.32
CA THR A 235 -11.52 11.43 -27.06
C THR A 235 -10.71 10.71 -25.98
N PHE A 236 -9.78 9.83 -26.34
CA PHE A 236 -8.95 9.10 -25.38
C PHE A 236 -7.92 9.98 -24.66
N HIS A 237 -7.33 10.97 -25.34
CA HIS A 237 -6.39 11.90 -24.68
C HIS A 237 -7.03 12.97 -23.80
N ARG A 238 -8.35 13.19 -23.91
CA ARG A 238 -9.06 14.18 -23.09
C ARG A 238 -9.48 13.67 -21.71
N ASN A 239 -9.65 12.35 -21.56
CA ASN A 239 -10.12 11.74 -20.31
C ASN A 239 -9.00 11.32 -19.32
N ASN A 240 -7.72 11.47 -19.68
CA ASN A 240 -6.57 11.15 -18.82
C ASN A 240 -5.83 12.39 -18.28
N LYS A 241 -6.55 13.51 -18.09
CA LYS A 241 -6.08 14.65 -17.31
C LYS A 241 -7.06 14.94 -16.17
N HIS A 242 -7.03 14.11 -15.14
CA HIS A 242 -7.38 14.49 -13.77
C HIS A 242 -6.57 13.63 -12.80
#